data_AF-A0A845DE60-F1
#
_entry.id   AF-A0A845DE60-F1
#
_cell.length_a   1.000
_cell.length_b   1.000
_cell.length_c   1.000
_cell.angle_alpha   90.00
_cell.angle_beta   90.00
_cell.angle_gamma   90.00
#
_symmetry.space_group_name_H-M   'P 1'
#
loop_
_entity.id
_entity.type
_entity.pdbx_description
1 polymer ?
#
loop_
_entity_poly.entity_id
_entity_poly.type
_entity_poly.pdbx_seq_one_letter_code
_entity_poly.pdbx_strand_id
1 'polypeptide(L)'
;MKIGLLAPFEGLHRESGYEALSAMRMALADYPLKNFDALPLALDTSADPPQARRAAAKMLRDETVVAVIGPLQARQVSVVAEVITASDVAWQPQVRPASSAEAQTLIEVTISQMSGTNIVVAGLDFGWPQNSAAQWSSKTGKSVTMVDSPTDAAAADAVLWLGSPAEGAAFLGDLRTQSPAVPFWTTAVAGDPVFLSLLSERLDGTPPGPIYWVVALGESAEQYTNWSAEHADASPTAFAVYLATRRALQKFAGDDPPSNKRELALFSLDLEGKSELMEILPLP
;
A
#
# COMPACT_ATOMS: atom_id res chain seq x y z
N MET A 1 10.53 20.05 -15.11
CA MET A 1 10.36 19.66 -13.69
C MET A 1 10.39 18.14 -13.58
N LYS A 2 10.65 17.59 -12.40
CA LYS A 2 10.69 16.14 -12.19
C LYS A 2 9.74 15.71 -11.06
N ILE A 3 9.12 14.55 -11.24
CA ILE A 3 8.40 13.82 -10.20
C ILE A 3 9.21 12.56 -9.88
N GLY A 4 9.65 12.45 -8.64
CA GLY A 4 10.45 11.32 -8.16
C GLY A 4 9.60 10.09 -7.88
N LEU A 5 10.09 8.91 -8.25
CA LEU A 5 9.54 7.60 -7.87
C LEU A 5 10.59 6.81 -7.10
N LEU A 6 10.24 6.40 -5.87
CA LEU A 6 11.01 5.44 -5.08
C LEU A 6 10.31 4.08 -5.14
N ALA A 7 10.89 3.14 -5.88
CA ALA A 7 10.31 1.81 -6.06
C ALA A 7 11.41 0.74 -6.25
N PRO A 8 11.13 -0.54 -6.00
CA PRO A 8 12.05 -1.63 -6.33
C PRO A 8 12.05 -1.86 -7.86
N PHE A 9 13.14 -1.54 -8.54
CA PHE A 9 13.37 -1.86 -9.96
C PHE A 9 14.26 -3.09 -10.16
N GLU A 10 14.82 -3.60 -9.07
CA GLU A 10 15.65 -4.80 -9.05
C GLU A 10 15.13 -5.81 -8.03
N GLY A 11 15.57 -7.06 -8.18
CA GLY A 11 15.24 -8.15 -7.25
C GLY A 11 13.80 -8.66 -7.36
N LEU A 12 13.34 -9.30 -6.29
CA LEU A 12 12.07 -10.03 -6.22
C LEU A 12 10.85 -9.13 -6.48
N HIS A 13 10.92 -7.87 -6.06
CA HIS A 13 9.79 -6.93 -6.14
C HIS A 13 9.78 -6.06 -7.41
N ARG A 14 10.66 -6.33 -8.40
CA ARG A 14 10.85 -5.46 -9.57
C ARG A 14 9.58 -5.17 -10.38
N GLU A 15 8.64 -6.12 -10.41
CA GLU A 15 7.38 -5.99 -11.14
C GLU A 15 6.52 -4.86 -10.58
N SER A 16 6.39 -4.78 -9.24
CA SER A 16 5.69 -3.67 -8.58
C SER A 16 6.30 -2.30 -8.91
N GLY A 17 7.63 -2.22 -9.09
CA GLY A 17 8.29 -0.98 -9.49
C GLY A 17 8.02 -0.58 -10.93
N TYR A 18 8.05 -1.53 -11.87
CA TYR A 18 7.71 -1.25 -13.26
C TYR A 18 6.24 -0.88 -13.44
N GLU A 19 5.34 -1.50 -12.69
CA GLU A 19 3.92 -1.16 -12.66
C GLU A 19 3.72 0.28 -12.15
N ALA A 20 4.36 0.65 -11.04
CA ALA A 20 4.34 2.02 -10.53
C ALA A 20 4.93 3.05 -11.50
N LEU A 21 6.02 2.71 -12.20
CA LEU A 21 6.60 3.59 -13.21
C LEU A 21 5.67 3.75 -14.43
N SER A 22 4.98 2.69 -14.83
CA SER A 22 3.94 2.74 -15.86
C SER A 22 2.82 3.69 -15.43
N ALA A 23 2.28 3.52 -14.22
CA ALA A 23 1.24 4.37 -13.65
C ALA A 23 1.63 5.85 -13.57
N MET A 24 2.87 6.14 -13.16
CA MET A 24 3.39 7.51 -13.16
C MET A 24 3.44 8.10 -14.58
N ARG A 25 3.90 7.34 -15.58
CA ARG A 25 3.96 7.80 -16.98
C ARG A 25 2.57 8.07 -17.55
N MET A 26 1.59 7.25 -17.19
CA MET A 26 0.20 7.46 -17.58
C MET A 26 -0.35 8.76 -16.99
N ALA A 27 -0.14 9.02 -15.70
CA ALA A 27 -0.56 10.28 -15.08
C ALA A 27 0.09 11.51 -15.73
N LEU A 28 1.37 11.41 -16.12
CA LEU A 28 2.07 12.48 -16.85
C LEU A 28 1.50 12.70 -18.25
N ALA A 29 1.05 11.64 -18.93
CA ALA A 29 0.44 11.72 -20.26
C ALA A 29 -1.00 12.27 -20.21
N ASP A 30 -1.79 11.85 -19.21
CA ASP A 30 -3.19 12.25 -19.03
C ASP A 30 -3.32 13.71 -18.56
N TYR A 31 -2.28 14.24 -17.92
CA TYR A 31 -2.26 15.60 -17.40
C TYR A 31 -1.03 16.36 -17.91
N PRO A 32 -1.02 16.74 -19.20
CA PRO A 32 0.08 17.51 -19.78
C PRO A 32 0.07 18.94 -19.24
N LEU A 33 1.21 19.43 -18.78
CA LEU A 33 1.35 20.81 -18.31
C LEU A 33 1.56 21.76 -19.50
N LYS A 34 0.86 22.90 -19.49
CA LYS A 34 0.88 23.86 -20.63
C LYS A 34 2.23 24.52 -20.87
N ASN A 35 3.03 24.72 -19.81
CA ASN A 35 4.23 25.56 -19.85
C ASN A 35 5.51 24.83 -19.42
N PHE A 36 5.42 23.54 -19.07
CA PHE A 36 6.54 22.80 -18.50
C PHE A 36 6.51 21.35 -18.95
N ASP A 37 7.68 20.77 -19.18
CA ASP A 37 7.80 19.33 -19.30
C ASP A 37 7.95 18.70 -17.91
N ALA A 38 7.06 17.76 -17.59
CA ALA A 38 7.16 16.92 -16.41
C ALA A 38 7.79 15.57 -16.80
N LEU A 39 8.88 15.22 -16.13
CA LEU A 39 9.62 13.99 -16.38
C LEU A 39 9.64 13.09 -15.13
N PRO A 40 9.53 11.76 -15.29
CA PRO A 40 9.70 10.85 -14.18
C PRO A 40 11.20 10.75 -13.82
N LEU A 41 11.53 10.78 -12.53
CA LEU A 41 12.84 10.42 -11.99
C LEU A 41 12.69 9.21 -11.08
N ALA A 42 12.98 8.03 -11.61
CA ALA A 42 12.85 6.76 -10.90
C ALA A 42 14.18 6.34 -10.26
N LEU A 43 14.18 6.06 -8.95
CA LEU A 43 15.35 5.53 -8.25
C LEU A 43 15.01 4.22 -7.54
N ASP A 44 15.90 3.25 -7.70
CA ASP A 44 15.75 1.91 -7.14
C ASP A 44 15.94 1.89 -5.62
N THR A 45 14.97 1.28 -4.94
CA THR A 45 15.03 1.03 -3.50
C THR A 45 15.39 -0.43 -3.18
N SER A 46 15.41 -1.33 -4.18
CA SER A 46 15.62 -2.78 -4.04
C SER A 46 14.76 -3.46 -2.97
N ALA A 47 13.63 -2.83 -2.59
CA ALA A 47 12.83 -3.16 -1.39
C ALA A 47 13.62 -3.13 -0.07
N ASP A 48 14.85 -2.62 -0.03
CA ASP A 48 15.75 -2.57 1.13
C ASP A 48 15.71 -1.21 1.85
N PRO A 49 15.57 -1.13 3.19
CA PRO A 49 15.48 0.17 3.89
C PRO A 49 16.75 1.04 3.77
N PRO A 50 17.98 0.53 4.00
CA PRO A 50 19.21 1.30 3.76
C PRO A 50 19.31 1.86 2.33
N GLN A 51 18.99 1.06 1.32
CA GLN A 51 18.99 1.51 -0.08
C GLN A 51 17.90 2.56 -0.34
N ALA A 52 16.68 2.37 0.17
CA ALA A 52 15.61 3.36 0.05
C ALA A 52 16.00 4.73 0.61
N ARG A 53 16.66 4.75 1.78
CA ARG A 53 17.17 5.98 2.39
C ARG A 53 18.21 6.66 1.49
N ARG A 54 19.14 5.90 0.91
CA ARG A 54 20.14 6.43 -0.04
C ARG A 54 19.49 6.96 -1.32
N ALA A 55 18.51 6.23 -1.87
CA ALA A 55 17.75 6.64 -3.05
C ALA A 55 16.99 7.95 -2.79
N ALA A 56 16.30 8.08 -1.65
CA ALA A 56 15.65 9.32 -1.24
C ALA A 56 16.66 10.48 -1.12
N ALA A 57 17.81 10.26 -0.46
CA ALA A 57 18.83 11.28 -0.32
C ALA A 57 19.42 11.71 -1.68
N LYS A 58 19.58 10.78 -2.62
CA LYS A 58 19.99 11.05 -3.99
C LYS A 58 18.92 11.83 -4.77
N MET A 59 17.64 11.50 -4.58
CA MET A 59 16.50 12.20 -5.19
C MET A 59 16.52 13.69 -4.84
N LEU A 60 16.73 14.02 -3.56
CA LEU A 60 16.76 15.40 -3.06
C LEU A 60 18.01 16.20 -3.49
N ARG A 61 19.00 15.58 -4.15
CA ARG A 61 20.13 16.32 -4.75
C ARG A 61 19.75 17.02 -6.05
N ASP A 62 18.62 16.64 -6.65
CA ASP A 62 18.12 17.25 -7.86
C ASP A 62 17.07 18.31 -7.51
N GLU A 63 17.46 19.59 -7.59
CA GLU A 63 16.59 20.74 -7.28
C GLU A 63 15.37 20.84 -8.20
N THR A 64 15.33 20.09 -9.30
CA THR A 64 14.18 20.05 -10.22
C THR A 64 13.09 19.07 -9.79
N VAL A 65 13.32 18.27 -8.74
CA VAL A 65 12.32 17.37 -8.14
C VAL A 65 11.37 18.17 -7.26
N VAL A 66 10.09 18.19 -7.63
CA VAL A 66 9.07 18.94 -6.86
C VAL A 66 8.19 18.05 -5.99
N ALA A 67 8.16 16.75 -6.27
CA ALA A 67 7.42 15.77 -5.50
C ALA A 67 8.09 14.39 -5.58
N VAL A 68 7.89 13.58 -4.55
CA VAL A 68 8.34 12.19 -4.46
C VAL A 68 7.17 11.28 -4.12
N ILE A 69 7.07 10.18 -4.85
CA ILE A 69 6.06 9.13 -4.68
C ILE A 69 6.74 7.83 -4.29
N GLY A 70 6.14 7.11 -3.33
CA GLY A 70 6.71 5.92 -2.73
C GLY A 70 7.37 6.21 -1.37
N PRO A 71 8.00 5.22 -0.72
CA PRO A 71 8.30 3.89 -1.25
C PRO A 71 7.07 2.99 -1.37
N LEU A 72 7.25 1.85 -2.05
CA LEU A 72 6.23 0.82 -2.24
C LEU A 72 6.30 -0.31 -1.19
N GLN A 73 7.10 -0.17 -0.13
CA GLN A 73 7.19 -1.17 0.96
C GLN A 73 7.13 -0.49 2.34
N ALA A 74 6.28 -0.98 3.23
CA ALA A 74 5.95 -0.31 4.50
C ALA A 74 7.19 -0.07 5.38
N ARG A 75 8.09 -1.06 5.41
CA ARG A 75 9.38 -1.01 6.13
C ARG A 75 10.32 0.12 5.68
N GLN A 76 10.15 0.62 4.46
CA GLN A 76 11.00 1.67 3.90
C GLN A 76 10.49 3.08 4.26
N VAL A 77 9.21 3.23 4.60
CA VAL A 77 8.60 4.56 4.79
C VAL A 77 9.26 5.34 5.92
N SER A 78 9.60 4.71 7.06
CA SER A 78 10.21 5.42 8.20
C SER A 78 11.59 5.99 7.84
N VAL A 79 12.43 5.16 7.20
CA VAL A 79 13.81 5.56 6.85
C VAL A 79 13.84 6.55 5.69
N VAL A 80 12.83 6.55 4.83
CA VAL A 80 12.63 7.60 3.81
C VAL A 80 12.12 8.89 4.45
N ALA A 81 11.23 8.81 5.43
CA ALA A 81 10.72 9.98 6.17
C ALA A 81 11.86 10.78 6.80
N GLU A 82 12.83 10.10 7.45
CA GLU A 82 14.02 10.72 8.05
C GLU A 82 14.81 11.64 7.09
N VAL A 83 14.68 11.43 5.78
CA VAL A 83 15.36 12.20 4.74
C VAL A 83 14.45 13.24 4.12
N ILE A 84 13.23 12.86 3.73
CA ILE A 84 12.35 13.71 2.92
C ILE A 84 11.61 14.76 3.76
N THR A 85 11.21 14.46 5.00
CA THR A 85 10.41 15.40 5.81
C THR A 85 11.19 16.64 6.25
N ALA A 86 12.51 16.63 6.10
CA ALA A 86 13.36 17.79 6.33
C ALA A 86 13.48 18.72 5.10
N SER A 87 12.85 18.36 3.98
CA SER A 87 12.84 19.13 2.73
C SER A 87 11.47 19.74 2.44
N ASP A 88 11.41 20.71 1.53
CA ASP A 88 10.15 21.30 1.05
C ASP A 88 9.47 20.48 -0.07
N VAL A 89 10.04 19.32 -0.42
CA VAL A 89 9.54 18.47 -1.49
C VAL A 89 8.27 17.74 -1.03
N ALA A 90 7.21 17.82 -1.82
CA ALA A 90 5.96 17.12 -1.51
C ALA A 90 6.19 15.60 -1.53
N TRP A 91 5.71 14.87 -0.53
CA TRP A 91 5.96 13.44 -0.41
C TRP A 91 4.69 12.65 -0.13
N GLN A 92 4.49 11.58 -0.91
CA GLN A 92 3.34 10.68 -0.77
C GLN A 92 3.80 9.20 -0.75
N PRO A 93 3.93 8.57 0.44
CA PRO A 93 4.11 7.12 0.53
C PRO A 93 2.82 6.40 0.15
N GLN A 94 2.95 5.23 -0.50
CA GLN A 94 1.80 4.53 -1.10
C GLN A 94 1.26 3.40 -0.23
N VAL A 95 2.12 2.75 0.54
CA VAL A 95 1.79 1.50 1.27
C VAL A 95 1.43 1.70 2.73
N ARG A 96 1.83 2.83 3.31
CA ARG A 96 1.32 3.28 4.60
C ARG A 96 1.39 4.80 4.69
N PRO A 97 0.53 5.43 5.49
CA PRO A 97 0.65 6.85 5.78
C PRO A 97 2.03 7.21 6.35
N ALA A 98 2.49 8.43 6.04
CA ALA A 98 3.78 8.92 6.49
C ALA A 98 3.83 9.05 8.03
N SER A 99 2.75 9.56 8.63
CA SER A 99 2.67 9.80 10.06
C SER A 99 2.19 8.57 10.83
N SER A 100 2.70 8.39 12.05
CA SER A 100 2.25 7.32 12.95
C SER A 100 0.76 7.46 13.31
N ALA A 101 0.24 8.68 13.41
CA ALA A 101 -1.16 8.94 13.75
C ALA A 101 -2.09 8.46 12.62
N GLU A 102 -1.81 8.84 11.37
CA GLU A 102 -2.61 8.38 10.23
C GLU A 102 -2.50 6.87 10.01
N ALA A 103 -1.30 6.29 10.20
CA ALA A 103 -1.12 4.84 10.13
C ALA A 103 -1.94 4.11 11.21
N GLN A 104 -2.10 4.72 12.37
CA GLN A 104 -2.94 4.18 13.44
C GLN A 104 -4.42 4.24 13.07
N THR A 105 -4.89 5.38 12.55
CA THR A 105 -6.27 5.53 12.07
C THR A 105 -6.60 4.51 10.98
N LEU A 106 -5.67 4.26 10.05
CA LEU A 106 -5.82 3.22 9.02
C LEU A 106 -6.06 1.84 9.65
N ILE A 107 -5.25 1.44 10.63
CA ILE A 107 -5.40 0.14 11.32
C ILE A 107 -6.74 0.09 12.07
N GLU A 108 -7.11 1.16 12.78
CA GLU A 108 -8.36 1.23 13.54
C GLU A 108 -9.60 1.07 12.65
N VAL A 109 -9.65 1.82 11.54
CA VAL A 109 -10.74 1.73 10.57
C VAL A 109 -10.76 0.35 9.93
N THR A 110 -9.61 -0.19 9.53
CA THR A 110 -9.51 -1.53 8.95
C THR A 110 -10.07 -2.58 9.90
N ILE A 111 -9.58 -2.63 11.14
CA ILE A 111 -10.06 -3.59 12.16
C ILE A 111 -11.56 -3.41 12.39
N SER A 112 -12.06 -2.18 12.44
CA SER A 112 -13.48 -1.90 12.68
C SER A 112 -14.38 -2.48 11.58
N GLN A 113 -13.92 -2.54 10.32
CA GLN A 113 -14.68 -3.11 9.20
C GLN A 113 -14.63 -4.64 9.09
N MET A 114 -13.67 -5.30 9.73
CA MET A 114 -13.56 -6.76 9.66
C MET A 114 -14.82 -7.45 10.24
N SER A 115 -15.27 -8.56 9.67
CA SER A 115 -16.35 -9.33 10.30
C SER A 115 -15.88 -10.00 11.59
N GLY A 116 -16.77 -10.14 12.57
CA GLY A 116 -16.50 -10.84 13.83
C GLY A 116 -15.95 -9.96 14.95
N THR A 117 -15.58 -10.61 16.05
CA THR A 117 -15.19 -9.98 17.31
C THR A 117 -13.79 -10.35 17.76
N ASN A 118 -13.28 -11.54 17.39
CA ASN A 118 -11.93 -12.00 17.67
C ASN A 118 -11.01 -11.74 16.48
N ILE A 119 -10.30 -10.63 16.51
CA ILE A 119 -9.39 -10.21 15.43
C ILE A 119 -7.96 -10.53 15.83
N VAL A 120 -7.23 -11.18 14.93
CA VAL A 120 -5.80 -11.38 15.06
C VAL A 120 -5.07 -10.35 14.20
N VAL A 121 -4.03 -9.72 14.75
CA VAL A 121 -3.10 -8.88 14.00
C VAL A 121 -1.74 -9.59 13.99
N ALA A 122 -1.15 -9.74 12.81
CA ALA A 122 0.12 -10.43 12.60
C ALA A 122 1.04 -9.65 11.66
N GLY A 123 2.33 -9.98 11.70
CA GLY A 123 3.34 -9.35 10.85
C GLY A 123 3.52 -7.86 11.15
N LEU A 124 3.46 -7.46 12.42
CA LEU A 124 3.64 -6.05 12.80
C LEU A 124 5.10 -5.62 12.63
N ASP A 125 5.48 -5.34 11.39
CA ASP A 125 6.84 -4.95 11.02
C ASP A 125 7.20 -3.54 11.50
N PHE A 126 8.51 -3.26 11.46
CA PHE A 126 9.04 -1.92 11.69
C PHE A 126 8.40 -0.90 10.74
N GLY A 127 7.82 0.16 11.33
CA GLY A 127 7.16 1.24 10.59
C GLY A 127 5.67 1.34 10.85
N TRP A 128 5.03 0.31 11.37
CA TRP A 128 3.65 0.39 11.89
C TRP A 128 3.61 0.87 13.35
N PRO A 129 2.50 1.50 13.78
CA PRO A 129 2.29 1.84 15.19
C PRO A 129 2.41 0.62 16.10
N GLN A 130 3.28 0.71 17.12
CA GLN A 130 3.59 -0.38 18.05
C GLN A 130 2.62 -0.41 19.24
N ASN A 131 1.31 -0.36 18.95
CA ASN A 131 0.27 -0.47 19.98
C ASN A 131 0.13 -1.94 20.42
N SER A 132 -0.10 -2.13 21.71
CA SER A 132 -0.42 -3.43 22.30
C SER A 132 -1.82 -3.91 21.90
N ALA A 133 -2.05 -5.22 22.02
CA ALA A 133 -3.36 -5.87 21.88
C ALA A 133 -4.48 -5.15 22.65
N ALA A 134 -4.21 -4.77 23.90
CA ALA A 134 -5.17 -4.06 24.75
C ALA A 134 -5.51 -2.66 24.23
N GLN A 135 -4.52 -1.93 23.69
CA GLN A 135 -4.74 -0.63 23.07
C GLN A 135 -5.58 -0.77 21.80
N TRP A 136 -5.29 -1.73 20.92
CA TRP A 136 -6.11 -1.96 19.74
C TRP A 136 -7.53 -2.37 20.07
N SER A 137 -7.69 -3.24 21.07
CA SER A 137 -9.01 -3.67 21.52
C SER A 137 -9.84 -2.50 22.04
N SER A 138 -9.23 -1.63 22.85
CA SER A 138 -9.89 -0.45 23.38
C SER A 138 -10.31 0.56 22.31
N LYS A 139 -9.55 0.69 21.22
CA LYS A 139 -9.83 1.69 20.16
C LYS A 139 -10.85 1.21 19.14
N THR A 140 -10.90 -0.10 18.90
CA THR A 140 -11.74 -0.70 17.85
C THR A 140 -13.01 -1.34 18.39
N GLY A 141 -13.09 -1.57 19.71
CA GLY A 141 -14.20 -2.29 20.34
C GLY A 141 -14.20 -3.80 20.05
N LYS A 142 -13.16 -4.33 19.39
CA LYS A 142 -12.99 -5.75 19.10
C LYS A 142 -11.99 -6.38 20.06
N SER A 143 -12.05 -7.70 20.24
CA SER A 143 -11.01 -8.45 20.92
C SER A 143 -9.85 -8.62 19.96
N VAL A 144 -8.76 -7.88 20.18
CA VAL A 144 -7.56 -7.94 19.34
C VAL A 144 -6.49 -8.76 20.03
N THR A 145 -5.92 -9.73 19.32
CA THR A 145 -4.74 -10.49 19.74
C THR A 145 -3.61 -10.27 18.73
N MET A 146 -2.37 -10.19 19.23
CA MET A 146 -1.17 -10.07 18.40
C MET A 146 -0.51 -11.44 18.35
N VAL A 147 -0.23 -11.97 17.16
CA VAL A 147 0.40 -13.29 17.00
C VAL A 147 1.50 -13.25 15.95
N ASP A 148 2.47 -14.16 16.11
CA ASP A 148 3.55 -14.38 15.14
C ASP A 148 3.35 -15.70 14.36
N SER A 149 2.41 -16.55 14.79
CA SER A 149 2.18 -17.89 14.23
C SER A 149 0.78 -18.05 13.62
N PRO A 150 0.65 -18.71 12.46
CA PRO A 150 -0.64 -19.00 11.84
C PRO A 150 -1.50 -19.96 12.68
N THR A 151 -0.89 -20.81 13.53
CA THR A 151 -1.64 -21.72 14.41
C THR A 151 -2.43 -20.97 15.47
N ASP A 152 -1.87 -19.89 16.02
CA ASP A 152 -2.56 -19.05 17.01
C ASP A 152 -3.68 -18.24 16.36
N ALA A 153 -3.61 -18.05 15.03
CA ALA A 153 -4.63 -17.36 14.24
C ALA A 153 -5.78 -18.26 13.77
N ALA A 154 -5.67 -19.59 13.91
CA ALA A 154 -6.62 -20.53 13.34
C ALA A 154 -8.05 -20.39 13.90
N ALA A 155 -8.19 -19.93 15.15
CA ALA A 155 -9.47 -19.69 15.81
C ALA A 155 -9.97 -18.24 15.73
N ALA A 156 -9.31 -17.38 14.94
CA ALA A 156 -9.71 -16.00 14.74
C ALA A 156 -10.96 -15.90 13.86
N ASP A 157 -11.76 -14.86 14.08
CA ASP A 157 -12.84 -14.52 13.16
C ASP A 157 -12.29 -13.88 11.88
N ALA A 158 -11.15 -13.20 11.97
CA ALA A 158 -10.39 -12.66 10.84
C ALA A 158 -8.94 -12.32 11.26
N VAL A 159 -8.05 -12.27 10.27
CA VAL A 159 -6.63 -11.90 10.46
C VAL A 159 -6.33 -10.62 9.70
N LEU A 160 -5.64 -9.66 10.33
CA LEU A 160 -5.02 -8.51 9.68
C LEU A 160 -3.51 -8.70 9.61
N TRP A 161 -2.98 -8.77 8.40
CA TRP A 161 -1.55 -8.84 8.13
C TRP A 161 -0.98 -7.46 7.80
N LEU A 162 0.12 -7.10 8.44
CA LEU A 162 0.81 -5.81 8.27
C LEU A 162 2.27 -5.97 7.81
N GLY A 163 2.73 -7.20 7.57
CA GLY A 163 4.13 -7.50 7.28
C GLY A 163 4.47 -7.46 5.80
N SER A 164 5.61 -8.04 5.44
CA SER A 164 6.04 -8.10 4.04
C SER A 164 5.15 -9.01 3.16
N PRO A 165 5.15 -8.82 1.82
CA PRO A 165 4.47 -9.71 0.88
C PRO A 165 4.87 -11.18 1.00
N ALA A 166 6.17 -11.46 1.11
CA ALA A 166 6.67 -12.83 1.14
C ALA A 166 6.28 -13.57 2.43
N GLU A 167 6.39 -12.90 3.57
CA GLU A 167 5.99 -13.47 4.87
C GLU A 167 4.47 -13.59 4.98
N GLY A 168 3.71 -12.65 4.41
CA GLY A 168 2.26 -12.73 4.36
C GLY A 168 1.76 -13.92 3.55
N ALA A 169 2.39 -14.18 2.39
CA ALA A 169 2.08 -15.36 1.57
C ALA A 169 2.38 -16.67 2.33
N ALA A 170 3.48 -16.70 3.09
CA ALA A 170 3.82 -17.84 3.93
C ALA A 170 2.81 -18.04 5.06
N PHE A 171 2.51 -16.97 5.82
CA PHE A 171 1.56 -16.98 6.92
C PHE A 171 0.17 -17.43 6.45
N LEU A 172 -0.31 -16.87 5.34
CA LEU A 172 -1.61 -17.23 4.79
C LEU A 172 -1.64 -18.68 4.29
N GLY A 173 -0.61 -19.13 3.58
CA GLY A 173 -0.51 -20.53 3.13
C GLY A 173 -0.62 -21.51 4.30
N ASP A 174 0.12 -21.26 5.37
CA ASP A 174 0.11 -22.10 6.58
C ASP A 174 -1.24 -21.99 7.33
N LEU A 175 -1.85 -20.81 7.39
CA LEU A 175 -3.18 -20.60 7.96
C LEU A 175 -4.25 -21.41 7.20
N ARG A 176 -4.15 -21.51 5.87
CA ARG A 176 -5.12 -22.26 5.05
C ARG A 176 -5.10 -23.76 5.28
N THR A 177 -4.00 -24.31 5.76
CA THR A 177 -3.94 -25.73 6.17
C THR A 177 -4.79 -26.03 7.41
N GLN A 178 -5.05 -25.02 8.24
CA GLN A 178 -5.75 -25.17 9.52
C GLN A 178 -7.17 -24.60 9.46
N SER A 179 -7.32 -23.44 8.80
CA SER A 179 -8.54 -22.65 8.79
C SER A 179 -8.77 -22.01 7.41
N PRO A 180 -9.31 -22.77 6.44
CA PRO A 180 -9.45 -22.32 5.05
C PRO A 180 -10.41 -21.13 4.86
N ALA A 181 -11.33 -20.92 5.80
CA ALA A 181 -12.39 -19.92 5.69
C ALA A 181 -12.09 -18.58 6.38
N VAL A 182 -11.03 -18.48 7.20
CA VAL A 182 -10.74 -17.25 7.98
C VAL A 182 -10.40 -16.09 7.03
N PRO A 183 -11.18 -14.99 7.00
CA PRO A 183 -10.85 -13.79 6.22
C PRO A 183 -9.45 -13.27 6.51
N PHE A 184 -8.66 -13.11 5.44
CA PHE A 184 -7.31 -12.56 5.53
C PHE A 184 -7.31 -11.14 4.97
N TRP A 185 -7.16 -10.18 5.86
CA TRP A 185 -7.08 -8.76 5.55
C TRP A 185 -5.62 -8.32 5.49
N THR A 186 -5.29 -7.43 4.58
CA THR A 186 -3.96 -6.83 4.49
C THR A 186 -4.04 -5.39 3.96
N THR A 187 -2.90 -4.73 3.82
CA THR A 187 -2.80 -3.38 3.23
C THR A 187 -2.35 -3.48 1.78
N ALA A 188 -1.68 -2.46 1.24
CA ALA A 188 -1.14 -2.45 -0.13
C ALA A 188 -0.20 -3.63 -0.49
N VAL A 189 0.19 -4.44 0.50
CA VAL A 189 0.97 -5.68 0.38
C VAL A 189 0.35 -6.69 -0.60
N ALA A 190 -0.98 -6.81 -0.66
CA ALA A 190 -1.65 -7.73 -1.59
C ALA A 190 -1.48 -7.33 -3.07
N GLY A 191 -1.14 -6.07 -3.35
CA GLY A 191 -0.87 -5.57 -4.69
C GLY A 191 0.55 -5.86 -5.17
N ASP A 192 1.40 -6.44 -4.33
CA ASP A 192 2.72 -6.86 -4.74
C ASP A 192 2.64 -8.25 -5.42
N PRO A 193 3.05 -8.40 -6.69
CA PRO A 193 3.01 -9.69 -7.41
C PRO A 193 3.69 -10.85 -6.68
N VAL A 194 4.64 -10.54 -5.79
CA VAL A 194 5.35 -11.52 -4.95
C VAL A 194 4.39 -12.22 -3.99
N PHE A 195 3.41 -11.50 -3.42
CA PHE A 195 2.45 -12.08 -2.48
C PHE A 195 1.66 -13.21 -3.16
N LEU A 196 1.02 -12.90 -4.29
CA LEU A 196 0.19 -13.86 -5.03
C LEU A 196 0.98 -15.00 -5.65
N SER A 197 2.17 -14.73 -6.20
CA SER A 197 3.01 -15.76 -6.80
C SER A 197 3.43 -16.81 -5.76
N LEU A 198 3.93 -16.35 -4.60
CA LEU A 198 4.35 -17.25 -3.52
C LEU A 198 3.17 -17.95 -2.86
N LEU A 199 2.03 -17.28 -2.73
CA LEU A 199 0.82 -17.89 -2.19
C LEU A 199 0.30 -19.00 -3.12
N SER A 200 0.28 -18.76 -4.43
CA SER A 200 -0.20 -19.73 -5.42
C SER A 200 0.67 -20.99 -5.43
N GLU A 201 2.00 -20.84 -5.34
CA GLU A 201 2.93 -21.97 -5.22
C GLU A 201 2.66 -22.78 -3.95
N ARG A 202 2.37 -22.11 -2.83
CA ARG A 202 2.11 -22.77 -1.53
C ARG A 202 0.78 -23.51 -1.48
N LEU A 203 -0.24 -22.98 -2.13
CA LEU A 203 -1.58 -23.55 -2.08
C LEU A 203 -1.77 -24.74 -3.04
N ASP A 204 -0.88 -24.91 -4.03
CA ASP A 204 -0.92 -26.02 -4.99
C ASP A 204 -2.31 -26.23 -5.61
N GLY A 205 -2.92 -25.14 -6.08
CA GLY A 205 -4.27 -25.13 -6.66
C GLY A 205 -5.42 -25.08 -5.64
N THR A 206 -5.14 -25.10 -4.34
CA THR A 206 -6.14 -24.88 -3.29
C THR A 206 -6.61 -23.42 -3.32
N PRO A 207 -7.92 -23.14 -3.21
CA PRO A 207 -8.39 -21.77 -3.14
C PRO A 207 -7.83 -21.02 -1.92
N PRO A 208 -7.40 -19.74 -2.07
CA PRO A 208 -6.80 -18.94 -1.00
C PRO A 208 -7.83 -18.44 0.02
N GLY A 209 -9.10 -18.81 -0.14
CA GLY A 209 -10.20 -18.28 0.66
C GLY A 209 -10.36 -16.77 0.48
N PRO A 210 -11.13 -16.11 1.35
CA PRO A 210 -11.35 -14.67 1.28
C PRO A 210 -10.07 -13.90 1.63
N ILE A 211 -9.58 -13.11 0.69
CA ILE A 211 -8.52 -12.13 0.87
C ILE A 211 -9.11 -10.73 0.62
N TYR A 212 -8.88 -9.84 1.57
CA TYR A 212 -9.27 -8.44 1.49
C TYR A 212 -8.04 -7.56 1.64
N TRP A 213 -8.01 -6.44 0.93
CA TRP A 213 -6.94 -5.49 1.12
C TRP A 213 -7.39 -4.04 1.03
N VAL A 214 -6.78 -3.23 1.87
CA VAL A 214 -7.17 -1.84 2.09
C VAL A 214 -6.07 -0.92 1.60
N VAL A 215 -6.44 -0.01 0.70
CA VAL A 215 -5.51 0.98 0.12
C VAL A 215 -6.06 2.38 0.31
N ALA A 216 -5.22 3.30 0.78
CA ALA A 216 -5.57 4.71 0.89
C ALA A 216 -5.47 5.39 -0.48
N LEU A 217 -6.59 5.51 -1.21
CA LEU A 217 -6.64 6.10 -2.55
C LEU A 217 -7.04 7.58 -2.55
N GLY A 218 -7.60 8.11 -1.46
CA GLY A 218 -8.14 9.48 -1.44
C GLY A 218 -9.48 9.61 -2.18
N GLU A 219 -9.98 10.84 -2.37
CA GLU A 219 -11.29 11.19 -2.97
C GLU A 219 -11.50 10.77 -4.43
N SER A 220 -10.76 9.79 -4.92
CA SER A 220 -10.87 9.28 -6.28
C SER A 220 -10.87 7.76 -6.30
N ALA A 221 -11.18 7.12 -5.17
CA ALA A 221 -11.40 5.68 -5.11
C ALA A 221 -12.50 5.24 -6.08
N GLU A 222 -13.57 6.04 -6.26
CA GLU A 222 -14.61 5.79 -7.25
C GLU A 222 -14.10 5.79 -8.71
N GLN A 223 -13.00 6.49 -8.98
CA GLN A 223 -12.39 6.52 -10.32
C GLN A 223 -11.62 5.24 -10.63
N TYR A 224 -11.31 4.39 -9.63
CA TYR A 224 -10.57 3.16 -9.84
C TYR A 224 -11.25 2.23 -10.85
N THR A 225 -12.57 2.04 -10.77
CA THR A 225 -13.29 1.12 -11.66
C THR A 225 -13.19 1.56 -13.13
N ASN A 226 -13.32 2.86 -13.39
CA ASN A 226 -13.18 3.40 -14.74
C ASN A 226 -11.72 3.33 -15.21
N TRP A 227 -10.78 3.70 -14.34
CA TRP A 227 -9.35 3.66 -14.65
C TRP A 227 -8.88 2.24 -14.94
N SER A 228 -9.24 1.26 -14.11
CA SER A 228 -8.84 -0.15 -14.29
C SER A 228 -9.47 -0.81 -15.52
N ALA A 229 -10.58 -0.29 -16.04
CA ALA A 229 -11.17 -0.77 -17.30
C ALA A 229 -10.34 -0.38 -18.54
N GLU A 230 -9.58 0.71 -18.46
CA GLU A 230 -8.80 1.26 -19.57
C GLU A 230 -7.31 0.89 -19.51
N HIS A 231 -6.85 0.35 -18.38
CA HIS A 231 -5.44 0.09 -18.13
C HIS A 231 -5.21 -1.39 -17.79
N ALA A 232 -4.41 -2.07 -18.63
CA ALA A 232 -3.88 -3.38 -18.28
C ALA A 232 -2.98 -3.25 -17.03
N ASP A 233 -2.94 -4.29 -16.19
CA ASP A 233 -2.14 -4.35 -14.97
C ASP A 233 -2.52 -3.23 -13.95
N ALA A 234 -3.82 -3.00 -13.79
CA ALA A 234 -4.36 -1.96 -12.92
C ALA A 234 -4.46 -2.39 -11.45
N SER A 235 -3.33 -2.66 -10.77
CA SER A 235 -3.44 -2.86 -9.32
C SER A 235 -3.89 -1.57 -8.62
N PRO A 236 -4.62 -1.68 -7.51
CA PRO A 236 -4.89 -0.57 -6.59
C PRO A 236 -3.63 0.21 -6.19
N THR A 237 -2.47 -0.43 -6.05
CA THR A 237 -1.20 0.24 -5.74
C THR A 237 -0.71 1.09 -6.91
N ALA A 238 -0.81 0.59 -8.14
CA ALA A 238 -0.50 1.37 -9.34
C ALA A 238 -1.44 2.57 -9.48
N PHE A 239 -2.73 2.38 -9.21
CA PHE A 239 -3.68 3.47 -9.21
C PHE A 239 -3.37 4.54 -8.14
N ALA A 240 -2.91 4.14 -6.96
CA ALA A 240 -2.45 5.07 -5.92
C ALA A 240 -1.26 5.92 -6.42
N VAL A 241 -0.30 5.31 -7.13
CA VAL A 241 0.83 6.01 -7.76
C VAL A 241 0.36 6.98 -8.85
N TYR A 242 -0.58 6.56 -9.70
CA TYR A 242 -1.20 7.40 -10.72
C TYR A 242 -1.85 8.63 -10.09
N LEU A 243 -2.70 8.46 -9.08
CA LEU A 243 -3.38 9.56 -8.39
C LEU A 243 -2.40 10.49 -7.68
N ALA A 244 -1.40 9.94 -6.99
CA ALA A 244 -0.37 10.75 -6.34
C ALA A 244 0.42 11.60 -7.34
N THR A 245 0.71 11.05 -8.51
CA THR A 245 1.40 11.76 -9.61
C THR A 245 0.50 12.88 -10.15
N ARG A 246 -0.75 12.57 -10.47
CA ARG A 246 -1.73 13.54 -10.98
C ARG A 246 -1.94 14.69 -10.00
N ARG A 247 -2.07 14.39 -8.71
CA ARG A 247 -2.20 15.41 -7.64
C ARG A 247 -0.98 16.32 -7.56
N ALA A 248 0.23 15.77 -7.68
CA ALA A 248 1.46 16.56 -7.69
C ALA A 248 1.50 17.52 -8.90
N LEU A 249 1.06 17.06 -10.07
CA LEU A 249 0.96 17.88 -11.28
C LEU A 249 -0.08 18.99 -11.14
N GLN A 250 -1.28 18.68 -10.63
CA GLN A 250 -2.35 19.67 -10.38
C GLN A 250 -1.87 20.76 -9.43
N LYS A 251 -1.26 20.37 -8.30
CA LYS A 251 -0.71 21.32 -7.33
C LYS A 251 0.35 22.22 -7.96
N PHE A 252 1.21 21.67 -8.81
CA PHE A 252 2.23 22.45 -9.51
C PHE A 252 1.64 23.39 -10.57
N ALA A 253 0.57 22.97 -11.26
CA ALA A 253 -0.15 23.80 -12.22
C ALA A 253 -0.91 24.98 -11.55
N GLY A 254 -1.06 24.95 -10.23
CA GLY A 254 -1.90 25.91 -9.50
C GLY A 254 -3.39 25.60 -9.61
N ASP A 255 -3.75 24.40 -10.06
CA ASP A 255 -5.12 23.91 -10.00
C ASP A 255 -5.46 23.58 -8.54
N ASP A 256 -6.73 23.73 -8.15
CA ASP A 256 -7.21 23.22 -6.87
C ASP A 256 -7.28 21.69 -6.95
N PRO A 257 -6.36 20.94 -6.30
CA PRO A 257 -6.53 19.51 -6.24
C PRO A 257 -7.82 19.19 -5.47
N PRO A 258 -8.48 18.06 -5.76
CA PRO A 258 -9.52 17.54 -4.89
C PRO A 258 -9.01 17.47 -3.44
N SER A 259 -9.94 17.53 -2.49
CA SER A 259 -9.68 17.72 -1.07
C SER A 259 -8.60 16.78 -0.52
N ASN A 260 -8.06 17.12 0.65
CA ASN A 260 -7.16 16.22 1.38
C ASN A 260 -7.92 15.08 2.10
N LYS A 261 -9.25 14.92 1.90
CA LYS A 261 -9.96 13.79 2.51
C LYS A 261 -9.37 12.51 1.95
N ARG A 262 -8.91 11.66 2.87
CA ARG A 262 -8.43 10.33 2.49
C ARG A 262 -9.62 9.39 2.59
N GLU A 263 -9.85 8.64 1.53
CA GLU A 263 -10.75 7.51 1.53
C GLU A 263 -9.91 6.25 1.48
N LEU A 264 -10.37 5.22 2.20
CA LEU A 264 -9.83 3.87 2.06
C LEU A 264 -10.71 3.12 1.07
N ALA A 265 -10.10 2.54 0.07
CA ALA A 265 -10.76 1.58 -0.78
C ALA A 265 -10.49 0.17 -0.24
N LEU A 266 -11.56 -0.57 0.00
CA LEU A 266 -11.54 -1.98 0.33
C LEU A 266 -11.70 -2.77 -0.96
N PHE A 267 -10.75 -3.68 -1.20
CA PHE A 267 -10.77 -4.58 -2.34
C PHE A 267 -10.87 -6.02 -1.88
N SER A 268 -11.59 -6.85 -2.62
CA SER A 268 -11.43 -8.30 -2.59
C SER A 268 -10.36 -8.71 -3.60
N LEU A 269 -9.64 -9.78 -3.32
CA LEU A 269 -8.64 -10.35 -4.22
C LEU A 269 -9.09 -11.75 -4.63
N ASP A 270 -9.21 -11.99 -5.93
CA ASP A 270 -9.58 -13.29 -6.47
C ASP A 270 -8.37 -14.19 -6.74
N LEU A 271 -8.64 -15.39 -7.25
CA LEU A 271 -7.65 -16.42 -7.58
C LEU A 271 -6.68 -16.02 -8.70
N GLU A 272 -7.10 -15.13 -9.59
CA GLU A 272 -6.30 -14.64 -10.71
C GLU A 272 -5.48 -13.41 -10.30
N GLY A 273 -5.58 -12.98 -9.05
CA GLY A 273 -4.95 -11.78 -8.54
C GLY A 273 -5.67 -10.51 -8.91
N LYS A 274 -6.89 -10.61 -9.46
CA LYS A 274 -7.68 -9.45 -9.82
C LYS A 274 -8.32 -8.86 -8.58
N SER A 275 -8.25 -7.54 -8.49
CA SER A 275 -8.83 -6.79 -7.38
C SER A 275 -10.16 -6.16 -7.77
N GLU A 276 -11.19 -6.48 -7.00
CA GLU A 276 -12.52 -5.91 -7.16
C GLU A 276 -12.79 -4.92 -6.03
N LEU A 277 -13.18 -3.69 -6.38
CA LEU A 277 -13.54 -2.66 -5.41
C LEU A 277 -14.86 -3.06 -4.72
N MET A 278 -14.80 -3.25 -3.41
CA MET A 278 -15.94 -3.65 -2.59
C MET A 278 -16.64 -2.43 -1.97
N GLU A 279 -15.85 -1.55 -1.35
CA GLU A 279 -16.37 -0.43 -0.57
C GLU A 279 -15.35 0.71 -0.50
N ILE A 280 -15.86 1.94 -0.33
CA ILE A 280 -15.07 3.12 -0.04
C ILE A 280 -15.43 3.58 1.36
N LEU A 281 -14.43 3.61 2.25
CA LEU A 281 -14.57 3.94 3.65
C LEU A 281 -14.04 5.36 3.89
N PRO A 282 -14.80 6.24 4.55
CA PRO A 282 -14.28 7.55 4.93
C PRO A 282 -13.20 7.40 6.01
N LEU A 283 -12.07 8.10 5.88
CA LEU A 283 -11.19 8.34 7.03
C LEU A 283 -11.69 9.57 7.81
N PRO A 284 -11.81 9.49 9.14
CA PRO A 284 -12.20 10.60 9.99
C PRO A 284 -11.15 11.72 10.04
#